data_AF-A0A953XFE2-F1
#
_entry.id   AF-A0A953XFE2-F1
#
_cell.length_a   1.000
_cell.length_b   1.000
_cell.length_c   1.000
_cell.angle_alpha   90.00
_cell.angle_beta   90.00
_cell.angle_gamma   90.00
#
_symmetry.space_group_name_H-M   'P 1'
#
loop_
_entity.id
_entity.type
_entity.pdbx_description
1 polymer ?
#
loop_
_entity_poly.entity_id
_entity_poly.type
_entity_poly.pdbx_seq_one_letter_code
_entity_poly.pdbx_strand_id
1 'polypeptide(L)'
;MPAEMPPRFEPGTIETKWYSFWIDHELFKAVRDIRKKPFTIMIPPPNVTGALHMGHALNNTLQDVVARFKRMQGFCVLWLPGTDHAG
;
A
#
# COMPACT_ATOMS: atom_id res chain seq x y z
N MET A 1 -25.60 4.42 -19.43
CA MET A 1 -26.46 4.46 -18.23
C MET A 1 -25.54 4.32 -17.02
N PRO A 2 -25.69 5.12 -15.94
CA PRO A 2 -24.90 4.91 -14.74
C PRO A 2 -25.25 3.54 -14.16
N ALA A 3 -24.25 2.76 -13.77
CA ALA A 3 -24.47 1.47 -13.13
C ALA A 3 -25.21 1.69 -11.80
N GLU A 4 -26.29 0.94 -11.61
CA GLU A 4 -27.08 0.98 -10.38
C GLU A 4 -26.23 0.45 -9.21
N MET A 5 -26.16 1.20 -8.10
CA MET A 5 -25.38 0.77 -6.94
C MET A 5 -26.12 -0.35 -6.19
N PRO A 6 -25.45 -1.46 -5.87
CA PRO A 6 -26.06 -2.52 -5.07
C PRO A 6 -26.55 -1.98 -3.72
N PRO A 7 -27.69 -2.47 -3.19
CA PRO A 7 -28.18 -2.05 -1.88
C PRO A 7 -27.29 -2.54 -0.73
N ARG A 8 -26.37 -3.48 -0.99
CA ARG A 8 -25.43 -4.05 -0.01
C ARG A 8 -24.00 -3.91 -0.51
N PHE A 9 -23.11 -3.48 0.40
CA PHE A 9 -21.68 -3.43 0.14
C PHE A 9 -21.08 -4.84 0.20
N GLU A 10 -20.40 -5.24 -0.88
CA GLU A 10 -19.70 -6.52 -1.02
C GLU A 10 -18.19 -6.29 -1.16
N PRO A 11 -17.42 -6.31 -0.05
CA PRO A 11 -16.02 -5.88 -0.02
C PRO A 11 -15.16 -6.65 -1.03
N GLY A 12 -15.29 -7.98 -1.10
CA GLY A 12 -14.41 -8.82 -1.92
C GLY A 12 -14.43 -8.43 -3.40
N THR A 13 -15.59 -8.10 -3.96
CA THR A 13 -15.70 -7.67 -5.37
C THR A 13 -15.01 -6.33 -5.62
N ILE A 14 -15.10 -5.41 -4.65
CA ILE A 14 -14.59 -4.04 -4.74
C ILE A 14 -13.07 -4.05 -4.52
N GLU A 15 -12.59 -4.81 -3.53
CA GLU A 15 -11.18 -4.98 -3.24
C GLU A 15 -10.43 -5.59 -4.43
N THR A 16 -10.95 -6.69 -5.02
CA THR A 16 -10.33 -7.30 -6.21
C THR A 16 -10.26 -6.33 -7.39
N LYS A 17 -11.35 -5.59 -7.65
CA LYS A 17 -11.40 -4.59 -8.72
C LYS A 17 -10.34 -3.51 -8.54
N TRP A 18 -10.30 -2.87 -7.36
CA TRP A 18 -9.38 -1.76 -7.12
C TRP A 18 -7.93 -2.19 -7.01
N TYR A 19 -7.67 -3.34 -6.40
CA TYR A 19 -6.32 -3.87 -6.31
C TYR A 19 -5.74 -4.14 -7.69
N SER A 20 -6.51 -4.78 -8.58
CA SER A 20 -6.11 -5.02 -9.98
C SER A 20 -5.82 -3.70 -10.69
N PHE A 21 -6.74 -2.73 -10.58
CA PHE A 21 -6.55 -1.39 -11.14
C PHE A 21 -5.26 -0.70 -10.63
N TRP A 22 -4.95 -0.78 -9.34
CA TRP A 22 -3.74 -0.16 -8.80
C TRP A 22 -2.45 -0.82 -9.30
N ILE A 23 -2.46 -2.14 -9.51
CA ILE A 23 -1.34 -2.88 -10.08
C ILE A 23 -1.16 -2.53 -11.56
N ASP A 24 -2.23 -2.59 -12.36
CA ASP A 24 -2.21 -2.33 -13.80
C ASP A 24 -1.74 -0.91 -14.13
N HIS A 25 -2.07 0.05 -13.27
CA HIS A 25 -1.66 1.46 -13.40
C HIS A 25 -0.34 1.78 -12.67
N GLU A 26 0.38 0.79 -12.16
CA GLU A 26 1.64 0.94 -11.42
C GLU A 26 1.57 1.94 -10.25
N LEU A 27 0.42 2.11 -9.60
CA LEU A 27 0.22 3.18 -8.61
C LEU A 27 1.05 3.01 -7.33
N PHE A 28 1.52 1.79 -7.05
CA PHE A 28 2.43 1.50 -5.95
C PHE A 28 3.89 1.82 -6.28
N LYS A 29 4.25 1.92 -7.57
CA LYS A 29 5.62 2.13 -8.02
C LYS A 29 6.17 3.43 -7.42
N ALA A 30 7.37 3.33 -6.86
CA ALA A 30 8.13 4.49 -6.41
C ALA A 30 8.96 4.98 -7.61
N VAL A 31 8.63 6.17 -8.13
CA VAL A 31 9.38 6.79 -9.23
C VAL A 31 10.15 7.97 -8.68
N ARG A 32 11.49 7.92 -8.75
CA ARG A 32 12.35 9.03 -8.37
C ARG A 32 12.05 10.25 -9.24
N ASP A 33 11.58 11.33 -8.63
CA ASP A 33 11.44 12.64 -9.27
C ASP A 33 12.29 13.66 -8.51
N ILE A 34 13.31 14.20 -9.18
CA ILE A 34 14.25 15.16 -8.58
C ILE A 34 13.57 16.47 -8.16
N ARG A 35 12.38 16.75 -8.70
CA ARG A 35 11.61 17.96 -8.38
C ARG A 35 10.72 17.78 -7.14
N LYS A 36 10.54 16.54 -6.67
CA LYS A 36 9.69 16.22 -5.52
C LYS A 36 10.54 15.90 -4.30
N LYS A 37 10.05 16.29 -3.12
CA LYS A 37 10.69 15.90 -1.86
C LYS A 37 10.54 14.40 -1.64
N PRO A 38 11.63 13.65 -1.37
CA PRO A 38 11.53 12.22 -1.05
C PRO A 38 10.90 12.00 0.32
N PHE A 39 10.13 10.93 0.45
CA PHE A 39 9.61 10.43 1.72
C PHE A 39 9.66 8.91 1.70
N THR A 40 10.37 8.31 2.66
CA THR A 40 10.62 6.86 2.67
C THR A 40 10.20 6.26 3.99
N ILE A 41 9.46 5.16 3.93
CA ILE A 41 9.20 4.27 5.06
C ILE A 41 9.84 2.94 4.72
N MET A 42 10.84 2.54 5.51
CA MET A 42 11.44 1.22 5.46
C MET A 42 10.75 0.38 6.54
N ILE A 43 10.07 -0.70 6.14
CA ILE A 43 9.62 -1.71 7.10
C ILE A 43 10.86 -2.53 7.44
N PRO A 44 11.35 -2.50 8.70
CA PRO A 44 12.43 -3.38 9.09
C PRO A 44 11.98 -4.81 8.76
N PRO A 45 12.83 -5.60 8.12
CA PRO A 45 12.40 -6.86 7.58
C PRO A 45 11.81 -7.72 8.72
N PRO A 46 10.58 -8.25 8.57
CA PRO A 46 10.04 -9.14 9.58
C PRO A 46 10.92 -10.39 9.59
N ASN A 47 11.22 -10.89 10.78
CA ASN A 47 11.67 -12.28 10.92
C ASN A 47 10.63 -13.15 10.23
N VAL A 48 11.02 -13.86 9.15
CA VAL A 48 10.13 -14.69 8.31
C VAL A 48 9.77 -15.99 9.05
N THR A 49 9.55 -15.94 10.36
CA THR A 49 9.40 -17.12 11.23
C THR A 49 7.98 -17.32 11.75
N GLY A 50 7.03 -16.43 11.43
CA GLY A 50 5.66 -16.51 11.95
C GLY A 50 4.55 -16.11 10.99
N ALA A 51 3.32 -16.53 11.31
CA ALA A 51 2.10 -16.15 10.59
C ALA A 51 1.71 -14.68 10.84
N LEU A 52 1.03 -14.06 9.88
CA LEU A 52 0.52 -12.71 10.03
C LEU A 52 -0.59 -12.66 11.09
N HIS A 53 -0.41 -11.83 12.12
CA HIS A 53 -1.45 -11.48 13.10
C HIS A 53 -1.93 -10.02 12.97
N MET A 54 -2.98 -9.66 13.72
CA MET A 54 -3.59 -8.31 13.73
C MET A 54 -2.61 -7.17 14.00
N GLY A 55 -1.55 -7.41 14.80
CA GLY A 55 -0.47 -6.42 14.97
C GLY A 55 0.23 -6.02 13.67
N HIS A 56 0.46 -6.96 12.74
CA HIS A 56 1.00 -6.63 11.42
C HIS A 56 0.01 -5.83 10.59
N ALA A 57 -1.27 -6.21 10.63
CA ALA A 57 -2.33 -5.50 9.92
C ALA A 57 -2.40 -4.04 10.38
N LEU A 58 -2.41 -3.79 11.68
CA LEU A 58 -2.41 -2.44 12.25
C LEU A 58 -1.18 -1.64 11.82
N ASN A 59 0.02 -2.18 12.03
CA ASN A 59 1.27 -1.48 11.72
C ASN A 59 1.37 -1.13 10.22
N ASN A 60 1.08 -2.08 9.34
CA ASN A 60 1.14 -1.86 7.89
C ASN A 60 0.04 -0.89 7.42
N THR A 61 -1.16 -0.93 8.01
CA THR A 61 -2.26 -0.02 7.66
C THR A 61 -1.89 1.43 7.98
N LEU A 62 -1.32 1.69 9.17
CA LEU A 62 -0.89 3.03 9.55
C LEU A 62 0.18 3.58 8.59
N GLN A 63 1.13 2.73 8.20
CA GLN A 63 2.16 3.13 7.24
C GLN A 63 1.60 3.39 5.83
N ASP A 64 0.68 2.54 5.35
CA ASP A 64 0.02 2.72 4.04
C ASP A 64 -0.77 4.03 3.99
N VAL A 65 -1.52 4.36 5.06
CA VAL A 65 -2.24 5.63 5.18
C VAL A 65 -1.29 6.82 5.06
N VAL A 66 -0.17 6.80 5.79
CA VAL A 66 0.83 7.88 5.71
C VAL A 66 1.48 7.95 4.33
N ALA A 67 1.81 6.81 3.73
CA ALA A 67 2.41 6.75 2.40
C ALA A 67 1.48 7.35 1.34
N ARG A 68 0.19 6.99 1.34
CA ARG A 68 -0.84 7.54 0.43
C ARG A 68 -1.03 9.03 0.65
N PHE A 69 -1.15 9.46 1.90
CA PHE A 69 -1.27 10.88 2.23
C PHE A 69 -0.09 11.69 1.72
N LYS A 70 1.15 11.19 1.88
CA LYS A 70 2.35 11.85 1.36
C LYS A 70 2.38 11.91 -0.17
N ARG A 71 1.93 10.86 -0.87
CA ARG A 71 1.77 10.89 -2.34
C ARG A 71 0.79 11.99 -2.75
N MET A 72 -0.34 12.13 -2.06
CA MET A 72 -1.33 13.19 -2.30
C MET A 72 -0.77 14.59 -2.02
N GLN A 73 0.16 14.74 -1.07
CA GLN A 73 0.88 15.99 -0.80
C GLN A 73 1.99 16.30 -1.83
N GLY A 74 2.17 15.48 -2.87
CA GLY A 74 3.15 15.71 -3.93
C GLY A 74 4.56 15.18 -3.63
N PHE A 75 4.74 14.38 -2.58
CA PHE A 75 6.03 13.75 -2.28
C PHE A 75 6.34 12.60 -3.24
N CYS A 76 7.64 12.34 -3.44
CA CYS A 76 8.13 11.11 -4.04
C CYS A 76 8.22 10.05 -2.93
N VAL A 77 7.24 9.13 -2.87
CA VAL A 77 7.11 8.17 -1.76
C VAL A 77 7.68 6.80 -2.11
N LEU A 78 8.55 6.28 -1.24
CA LEU A 78 8.97 4.88 -1.22
C LEU A 78 8.45 4.22 0.07
N TRP A 79 7.56 3.25 -0.08
CA TRP A 79 7.12 2.38 1.01
C TRP A 79 7.52 0.97 0.65
N LEU A 80 8.59 0.48 1.27
CA LEU A 80 9.25 -0.76 0.87
C LEU A 80 9.13 -1.79 2.00
N PRO A 81 8.38 -2.88 1.79
CA PRO A 81 8.48 -4.06 2.64
C PRO A 81 9.83 -4.76 2.39
N GLY A 82 10.52 -5.13 3.46
CA GLY A 82 11.67 -6.03 3.41
C GLY A 82 11.32 -7.41 3.94
N THR A 83 12.20 -8.39 3.75
CA THR A 83 12.21 -9.70 4.40
C THR A 83 13.62 -9.99 4.91
N ASP A 84 13.76 -10.55 6.12
CA ASP A 84 15.07 -10.86 6.68
C ASP A 84 15.27 -12.35 6.45
N HIS A 85 16.15 -12.66 5.51
CA HIS A 85 16.52 -14.04 5.18
C HIS A 85 17.83 -14.45 5.87
N ALA A 86 18.39 -13.61 6.76
CA ALA A 86 19.53 -13.99 7.58
C ALA A 86 19.05 -14.83 8.79
N GLY A 87 18.85 -16.12 8.55
CA GLY A 87 18.45 -17.11 9.56
C GLY A 87 18.68 -18.53 9.06
#